data_AF-A0A3C1PSY9-F1
#
_entry.id   AF-A0A3C1PSY9-F1
#
_cell.length_a   1.000
_cell.length_b   1.000
_cell.length_c   1.000
_cell.angle_alpha   90.00
_cell.angle_beta   90.00
_cell.angle_gamma   90.00
#
_symmetry.space_group_name_H-M   'P 1'
#
loop_
_entity.id
_entity.type
_entity.pdbx_description
1 polymer ?
#
loop_
_entity_poly.entity_id
_entity_poly.type
_entity_poly.pdbx_seq_one_letter_code
_entity_poly.pdbx_strand_id
1 'polypeptide(L)'
;MDLARVESELSMIQDERGCPTSIFDIGRVVSAVIDQLHAGAGAYGTYHVGCQGDASWFELGECIIAQARQFEDLVVKEIIGISGKTIQGRALRPQRLVLSTRKLLLAFGVKPRSWRQELAETVERHYFREGVKHGSR
;
A
#
# COMPACT_ATOMS: atom_id res chain seq x y z
N MET A 1 -12.81 -1.33 3.23
CA MET A 1 -13.66 -2.51 2.97
C MET A 1 -15.10 -2.25 3.35
N ASP A 2 -15.40 -1.66 4.50
CA ASP A 2 -16.80 -1.45 4.93
C ASP A 2 -17.68 -0.70 3.93
N LEU A 3 -17.20 0.42 3.37
CA LEU A 3 -17.94 1.13 2.32
C LEU A 3 -18.17 0.26 1.08
N ALA A 4 -17.18 -0.55 0.68
CA ALA A 4 -17.29 -1.46 -0.47
C ALA A 4 -18.36 -2.57 -0.28
N ARG A 5 -18.77 -2.83 0.97
CA ARG A 5 -19.80 -3.81 1.33
C ARG A 5 -21.21 -3.23 1.31
N VAL A 6 -21.36 -1.91 1.30
CA VAL A 6 -22.67 -1.25 1.43
C VAL A 6 -22.96 -0.22 0.34
N GLU A 7 -21.93 0.32 -0.32
CA GLU A 7 -22.06 1.31 -1.39
C GLU A 7 -21.79 0.65 -2.75
N SER A 8 -22.63 0.94 -3.74
CA SER A 8 -22.45 0.44 -5.12
C SER A 8 -21.36 1.18 -5.89
N GLU A 9 -21.04 2.40 -5.46
CA GLU A 9 -20.07 3.29 -6.10
C GLU A 9 -19.16 3.90 -5.03
N LEU A 10 -17.85 3.93 -5.29
CA LEU A 10 -16.88 4.57 -4.40
C LEU A 10 -16.13 5.68 -5.12
N SER A 11 -16.10 6.87 -4.55
CA SER A 11 -15.29 7.97 -5.08
C SER A 11 -13.87 7.94 -4.51
N MET A 12 -12.86 7.90 -5.38
CA MET A 12 -11.45 7.85 -4.97
C MET A 12 -10.61 8.87 -5.73
N ILE A 13 -9.62 9.45 -5.04
CA ILE A 13 -8.76 10.50 -5.60
C ILE A 13 -7.86 9.94 -6.70
N GLN A 14 -7.90 10.53 -7.89
CA GLN A 14 -7.14 10.05 -9.05
C GLN A 14 -5.88 10.88 -9.38
N ASP A 15 -5.80 12.12 -8.90
CA ASP A 15 -4.77 13.10 -9.27
C ASP A 15 -3.61 13.21 -8.26
N GLU A 16 -3.59 12.35 -7.25
CA GLU A 16 -2.51 12.25 -6.25
C GLU A 16 -1.88 10.86 -6.30
N ARG A 17 -0.57 10.81 -6.50
CA ARG A 17 0.19 9.57 -6.70
C ARG A 17 1.24 9.38 -5.62
N GLY A 18 1.37 8.16 -5.12
CA GLY A 18 2.39 7.76 -4.17
C GLY A 18 2.81 6.31 -4.36
N CYS A 19 3.58 5.76 -3.42
CA CYS A 19 4.01 4.36 -3.45
C CYS A 19 3.30 3.58 -2.34
N PRO A 20 2.19 2.85 -2.63
CA PRO A 20 1.55 1.99 -1.64
C PRO A 20 2.59 1.03 -1.06
N THR A 21 2.73 1.04 0.26
CA THR A 21 3.76 0.26 0.96
C THR A 21 3.12 -0.43 2.16
N SER A 22 3.21 -1.76 2.21
CA SER A 22 2.65 -2.55 3.30
C SER A 22 3.52 -2.43 4.55
N ILE A 23 2.92 -2.58 5.74
CA ILE A 23 3.70 -2.66 6.99
C ILE A 23 4.64 -3.88 7.00
N PHE A 24 4.29 -4.94 6.26
CA PHE A 24 5.10 -6.14 6.14
C PHE A 24 6.39 -5.87 5.34
N ASP A 25 6.31 -5.10 4.25
CA ASP A 25 7.49 -4.70 3.50
C ASP A 25 8.39 -3.76 4.32
N ILE A 26 7.79 -2.82 5.07
CA ILE A 26 8.56 -1.98 6.00
C ILE A 26 9.28 -2.85 7.04
N GLY A 27 8.60 -3.82 7.65
CA GLY A 27 9.20 -4.74 8.62
C GLY A 27 10.37 -5.54 8.03
N ARG A 28 10.21 -6.07 6.81
CA ARG A 28 11.27 -6.77 6.07
C ARG A 28 12.49 -5.88 5.86
N VAL A 29 12.28 -4.63 5.43
CA VAL A 29 13.36 -3.66 5.20
C VAL A 29 14.07 -3.31 6.50
N VAL A 30 13.33 -3.01 7.57
CA VAL A 30 13.89 -2.64 8.87
C VAL A 30 14.72 -3.80 9.45
N SER A 31 14.22 -5.04 9.39
CA SER A 31 14.96 -6.22 9.84
C SER A 31 16.28 -6.35 9.07
N ALA A 32 16.25 -6.28 7.74
CA ALA A 32 17.45 -6.41 6.91
C ALA A 32 18.49 -5.31 7.19
N VAL A 33 18.04 -4.09 7.52
CA VAL A 33 18.93 -2.98 7.92
C VAL A 33 19.54 -3.25 9.30
N ILE A 34 18.74 -3.67 10.28
CA ILE A 34 19.22 -4.00 11.63
C ILE A 34 20.28 -5.11 11.57
N ASP A 35 20.00 -6.19 10.82
CA ASP A 35 20.92 -7.33 10.69
C ASP A 35 22.26 -6.89 10.10
N GLN A 36 22.25 -6.03 9.07
CA GLN A 36 23.47 -5.52 8.44
C GLN A 36 24.24 -4.55 9.34
N LEU A 37 23.55 -3.65 10.05
CA LEU A 37 24.19 -2.77 11.02
C LEU A 37 24.83 -3.58 12.16
N HIS A 38 24.16 -4.63 12.63
CA HIS A 38 24.70 -5.56 13.63
C HIS A 38 25.93 -6.31 13.11
N ALA A 39 25.95 -6.68 11.83
CA ALA A 39 27.11 -7.29 11.17
C ALA A 39 28.26 -6.30 10.87
N GLY A 40 28.15 -5.03 11.30
CA GLY A 40 29.22 -4.03 11.19
C GLY A 40 29.09 -3.08 10.01
N ALA A 41 27.96 -3.04 9.29
CA ALA A 41 27.72 -2.01 8.29
C ALA A 41 27.72 -0.62 8.95
N GLY A 42 28.58 0.29 8.50
CA GLY A 42 28.68 1.66 9.00
C GLY A 42 27.68 2.64 8.39
N ALA A 43 26.65 2.16 7.69
CA ALA A 43 25.78 2.96 6.83
C ALA A 43 24.62 3.63 7.58
N TYR A 44 24.89 4.34 8.67
CA TYR A 44 23.89 5.08 9.43
C TYR A 44 23.36 6.31 8.67
N GLY A 45 22.13 6.74 9.00
CA GLY A 45 21.53 7.98 8.52
C GLY A 45 20.09 7.80 8.04
N THR A 46 19.60 8.79 7.29
CA THR A 46 18.21 8.82 6.80
C THR A 46 18.06 8.08 5.48
N TYR A 47 17.03 7.23 5.37
CA TYR A 47 16.69 6.46 4.18
C TYR A 47 15.20 6.57 3.87
N HIS A 48 14.86 6.52 2.59
CA HIS A 48 13.48 6.33 2.16
C HIS A 48 13.19 4.84 1.97
N VAL A 49 11.99 4.44 2.41
CA VAL A 49 11.44 3.11 2.20
C VAL A 49 10.14 3.26 1.44
N GLY A 50 9.95 2.43 0.42
CA GLY A 50 8.74 2.40 -0.38
C GLY A 50 8.80 1.28 -1.42
N CYS A 51 7.64 0.76 -1.79
CA CYS A 51 7.53 -0.23 -2.86
C CYS A 51 7.87 0.39 -4.24
N GLN A 52 8.18 -0.47 -5.20
CA GLN A 52 8.44 -0.12 -6.59
C GLN A 52 7.14 0.21 -7.33
N GLY A 53 7.19 1.27 -8.14
CA GLY A 53 6.06 1.81 -8.87
C GLY A 53 5.28 2.84 -8.06
N ASP A 54 4.30 3.46 -8.69
CA ASP A 54 3.39 4.40 -8.06
C ASP A 54 1.94 4.09 -8.40
N ALA A 55 1.03 4.57 -7.55
CA ALA A 55 -0.39 4.47 -7.75
C ALA A 55 -1.11 5.72 -7.23
N SER A 56 -2.23 6.07 -7.85
CA SER A 56 -3.23 6.94 -7.23
C SER A 56 -4.08 6.20 -6.21
N TRP A 57 -4.87 6.91 -5.40
CA TRP A 57 -5.86 6.28 -4.52
C TRP A 57 -6.90 5.49 -5.31
N PHE A 58 -7.31 6.02 -6.47
CA PHE A 58 -8.16 5.35 -7.43
C PHE A 58 -7.56 4.02 -7.89
N GLU A 59 -6.34 4.02 -8.43
CA GLU A 59 -5.67 2.80 -8.92
C GLU A 59 -5.44 1.78 -7.79
N LEU A 60 -5.10 2.25 -6.59
CA LEU A 60 -4.98 1.40 -5.40
C LEU A 60 -6.32 0.75 -5.03
N GLY A 61 -7.39 1.54 -5.02
CA GLY A 61 -8.75 1.09 -4.75
C GLY A 61 -9.23 0.01 -5.70
N GLU A 62 -9.08 0.22 -7.01
CA GLU A 62 -9.42 -0.78 -8.02
C GLU A 62 -8.73 -2.10 -7.77
N CYS A 63 -7.44 -2.05 -7.42
CA CYS A 63 -6.68 -3.26 -7.15
C CYS A 63 -7.12 -3.94 -5.85
N ILE A 64 -7.44 -3.18 -4.80
CA ILE A 64 -7.98 -3.74 -3.55
C ILE A 64 -9.30 -4.45 -3.82
N ILE A 65 -10.23 -3.81 -4.53
CA ILE A 65 -11.55 -4.40 -4.82
C ILE A 65 -11.41 -5.63 -5.72
N ALA A 66 -10.56 -5.57 -6.75
CA ALA A 66 -10.30 -6.71 -7.62
C ALA A 66 -9.74 -7.93 -6.86
N GLN A 67 -8.81 -7.71 -5.93
CA GLN A 67 -8.26 -8.79 -5.09
C GLN A 67 -9.28 -9.29 -4.06
N ALA A 68 -10.01 -8.39 -3.41
CA ALA A 68 -11.00 -8.74 -2.39
C ALA A 68 -12.17 -9.56 -2.94
N ARG A 69 -12.59 -9.32 -4.19
CA ARG A 69 -13.63 -10.12 -4.87
C ARG A 69 -13.29 -11.60 -5.03
N GLN A 70 -12.04 -12.01 -4.80
CA GLN A 70 -11.67 -13.44 -4.75
C GLN A 70 -12.10 -14.12 -3.45
N PHE A 71 -12.41 -13.35 -2.40
CA PHE A 71 -12.70 -13.83 -1.05
C PHE A 71 -14.09 -13.45 -0.55
N GLU A 72 -14.70 -12.39 -1.11
CA GLU A 72 -15.98 -11.84 -0.66
C GLU A 72 -16.76 -11.24 -1.83
N ASP A 73 -18.07 -11.48 -1.87
CA ASP A 73 -18.98 -10.79 -2.80
C ASP A 73 -19.24 -9.36 -2.30
N LEU A 74 -18.63 -8.39 -2.97
CA LEU A 74 -18.75 -6.97 -2.61
C LEU A 74 -19.91 -6.29 -3.34
N VAL A 75 -20.58 -5.34 -2.65
CA VAL A 75 -21.67 -4.53 -3.22
C VAL A 75 -21.14 -3.50 -4.21
N VAL A 76 -19.93 -2.96 -3.98
CA VAL A 76 -19.32 -1.99 -4.90
C VAL A 76 -19.18 -2.59 -6.29
N LYS A 77 -19.68 -1.86 -7.29
CA LYS A 77 -19.62 -2.20 -8.71
C LYS A 77 -18.59 -1.34 -9.42
N GLU A 78 -18.51 -0.07 -9.05
CA GLU A 78 -17.68 0.93 -9.73
C GLU A 78 -16.88 1.77 -8.72
N ILE A 79 -15.66 2.13 -9.12
CA ILE A 79 -14.89 3.17 -8.46
C ILE A 79 -14.84 4.35 -9.42
N ILE A 80 -15.11 5.55 -8.91
CA ILE A 80 -15.16 6.78 -9.69
C ILE A 80 -13.96 7.66 -9.29
N GLY A 81 -13.20 8.10 -10.29
CA GLY A 81 -12.08 9.00 -10.10
C GLY A 81 -12.54 10.44 -9.82
N ILE A 82 -12.13 10.99 -8.68
CA ILE A 82 -12.37 12.40 -8.33
C ILE A 82 -11.05 13.17 -8.18
N SER A 83 -11.07 14.49 -8.37
CA SER A 83 -9.91 15.33 -8.04
C SER A 83 -9.86 15.57 -6.53
N GLY A 84 -8.69 15.44 -5.92
CA GLY A 84 -8.50 15.74 -4.49
C GLY A 84 -8.86 17.19 -4.12
N LYS A 85 -8.88 18.10 -5.11
CA LYS A 85 -9.28 19.51 -4.94
C LYS A 85 -10.77 19.71 -4.71
N THR A 86 -11.62 18.75 -5.10
CA THR A 86 -13.08 18.86 -4.90
C THR A 86 -13.48 18.51 -3.46
N ILE A 87 -12.57 17.93 -2.66
CA ILE A 87 -12.84 17.54 -1.28
C ILE A 87 -12.70 18.76 -0.37
N GLN A 88 -13.83 19.27 0.11
CA GLN A 88 -13.89 20.42 1.00
C GLN A 88 -13.17 20.16 2.33
N GLY A 89 -12.44 21.16 2.83
CA GLY A 89 -11.73 21.07 4.12
C GLY A 89 -10.48 20.19 4.13
N ARG A 90 -10.10 19.60 2.98
CA ARG A 90 -8.92 18.74 2.89
C ARG A 90 -7.64 19.57 2.83
N ALA A 91 -6.63 19.18 3.62
CA ALA A 91 -5.30 19.77 3.56
C ALA A 91 -4.67 19.59 2.17
N LEU A 92 -3.87 20.57 1.75
CA LEU A 92 -3.12 20.50 0.50
C LEU A 92 -2.15 19.31 0.53
N ARG A 93 -2.17 18.49 -0.53
CA ARG A 93 -1.26 17.36 -0.73
C ARG A 93 -0.48 17.55 -2.03
N PRO A 94 0.80 17.18 -2.08
CA PRO A 94 1.53 17.10 -3.34
C PRO A 94 0.88 16.08 -4.27
N GLN A 95 0.79 16.42 -5.55
CA GLN A 95 0.26 15.49 -6.58
C GLN A 95 1.15 14.26 -6.77
N ARG A 96 2.43 14.34 -6.40
CA ARG A 96 3.39 13.24 -6.50
C ARG A 96 4.21 13.12 -5.22
N LEU A 97 4.07 11.97 -4.55
CA LEU A 97 4.75 11.54 -3.33
C LEU A 97 5.48 10.22 -3.56
N VAL A 98 6.28 10.17 -4.62
CA VAL A 98 7.08 8.99 -5.00
C VAL A 98 8.48 9.13 -4.42
N LEU A 99 8.88 8.18 -3.58
CA LEU A 99 10.16 8.22 -2.88
C LEU A 99 11.24 7.47 -3.65
N SER A 100 12.41 8.09 -3.80
CA SER A 100 13.59 7.38 -4.31
C SER A 100 14.21 6.52 -3.21
N THR A 101 14.18 5.19 -3.41
CA THR A 101 14.80 4.18 -2.52
C THR A 101 16.23 3.82 -2.93
N ARG A 102 16.84 4.58 -3.86
CA ARG A 102 18.18 4.31 -4.39
C ARG A 102 19.25 4.27 -3.30
N LYS A 103 19.18 5.16 -2.31
CA LYS A 103 20.15 5.19 -1.21
C LYS A 103 20.11 3.90 -0.39
N LEU A 104 18.92 3.38 -0.12
CA LEU A 104 18.71 2.13 0.62
C LEU A 104 19.27 0.93 -0.17
N LEU A 105 18.99 0.89 -1.48
CA LEU A 105 19.52 -0.15 -2.37
C LEU A 105 21.05 -0.15 -2.39
N LEU A 106 21.69 1.02 -2.51
CA LEU A 106 23.14 1.13 -2.59
C LEU A 106 23.83 0.82 -1.26
N ALA A 107 23.23 1.22 -0.13
CA ALA A 107 23.83 1.03 1.19
C ALA A 107 23.65 -0.39 1.74
N PHE A 108 22.49 -1.02 1.49
CA PHE A 108 22.11 -2.28 2.13
C PHE A 108 21.71 -3.39 1.15
N GLY A 109 21.79 -3.17 -0.16
CA GLY A 109 21.36 -4.14 -1.18
C GLY A 109 19.86 -4.42 -1.20
N VAL A 110 19.07 -3.69 -0.42
CA VAL A 110 17.63 -3.91 -0.27
C VAL A 110 16.88 -3.36 -1.47
N LYS A 111 16.34 -4.26 -2.29
CA LYS A 111 15.52 -3.91 -3.46
C LYS A 111 14.06 -3.63 -3.04
N PRO A 112 13.42 -2.59 -3.63
CA PRO A 112 12.00 -2.37 -3.42
C PRO A 112 11.19 -3.49 -4.11
N ARG A 113 10.13 -3.96 -3.46
CA ARG A 113 9.18 -4.94 -4.03
C ARG A 113 8.08 -4.21 -4.81
N SER A 114 7.47 -4.86 -5.80
CA SER A 114 6.32 -4.29 -6.52
C SER A 114 5.15 -4.03 -5.57
N TRP A 115 4.58 -2.83 -5.61
CA TRP A 115 3.42 -2.50 -4.77
C TRP A 115 2.21 -3.40 -5.06
N ARG A 116 2.04 -3.84 -6.31
CA ARG A 116 0.93 -4.72 -6.72
C ARG A 116 1.03 -6.10 -6.10
N GLN A 117 2.26 -6.63 -6.01
CA GLN A 117 2.50 -7.92 -5.37
C GLN A 117 2.26 -7.82 -3.85
N GLU A 118 2.83 -6.80 -3.21
CA GLU A 118 2.63 -6.52 -1.78
C GLU A 118 1.16 -6.31 -1.43
N LEU A 119 0.40 -5.64 -2.30
CA LEU A 119 -1.02 -5.44 -2.12
C LEU A 119 -1.78 -6.77 -2.10
N ALA A 120 -1.54 -7.64 -3.09
CA ALA A 120 -2.22 -8.93 -3.18
C ALA A 120 -1.97 -9.76 -1.92
N GLU A 121 -0.71 -9.88 -1.48
CA GLU A 121 -0.34 -10.57 -0.23
C GLU A 121 -0.99 -9.92 1.01
N THR A 122 -1.13 -8.59 1.02
CA THR A 122 -1.77 -7.87 2.13
C THR A 122 -3.28 -8.11 2.21
N VAL A 123 -3.97 -8.08 1.06
CA VAL A 123 -5.42 -8.36 0.98
C VAL A 123 -5.70 -9.81 1.36
N GLU A 124 -4.92 -10.75 0.85
CA GLU A 124 -4.99 -12.16 1.20
C GLU A 124 -4.84 -12.36 2.73
N ARG A 125 -3.80 -11.78 3.34
CA ARG A 125 -3.60 -11.82 4.81
C ARG A 125 -4.77 -11.22 5.58
N HIS A 126 -5.38 -10.14 5.08
CA HIS A 126 -6.55 -9.54 5.71
C HIS A 126 -7.71 -10.54 5.78
N TYR A 127 -8.03 -11.18 4.66
CA TYR A 127 -9.12 -12.16 4.58
C TYR A 127 -8.85 -13.44 5.35
N PHE A 128 -7.63 -13.97 5.34
CA PHE A 128 -7.30 -15.12 6.17
C PHE A 128 -7.46 -14.83 7.67
N ARG A 129 -7.02 -13.65 8.14
CA ARG A 129 -7.17 -13.28 9.56
C ARG A 129 -8.63 -13.06 9.96
N GLU A 130 -9.44 -12.46 9.09
CA GLU A 130 -10.87 -12.28 9.35
C GLU A 130 -11.63 -13.61 9.27
N GLY A 131 -11.28 -14.51 8.35
CA GLY A 131 -11.83 -15.87 8.26
C GLY A 131 -11.54 -16.70 9.52
N VAL A 132 -10.34 -16.59 10.08
CA VAL A 132 -9.99 -17.22 11.38
C VAL A 132 -10.84 -16.69 12.53
N LYS A 133 -11.22 -15.41 12.53
CA LYS A 133 -12.12 -14.84 13.56
C LYS A 133 -13.57 -15.31 13.44
N HIS A 134 -14.03 -15.62 12.23
CA HIS A 134 -15.41 -16.07 11.97
C HIS A 134 -15.55 -17.60 11.93
N GLY A 135 -14.46 -18.35 11.80
CA GLY A 135 -14.42 -19.83 11.82
C GLY A 135 -14.36 -20.46 13.23
N SER A 136 -14.66 -19.72 14.30
CA SER A 136 -14.77 -20.22 15.68
C SER A 136 -16.21 -20.20 16.22
N ARG A 137 -17.20 -20.43 15.34
CA ARG A 137 -18.59 -20.67 15.74
C ARG A 137 -19.09 -21.99 15.18
#